data_AF-A0A6V7JXV8-F1
#
_entry.id   AF-A0A6V7JXV8-F1
#
_cell.length_a   1.000
_cell.length_b   1.000
_cell.length_c   1.000
_cell.angle_alpha   90.00
_cell.angle_beta   90.00
_cell.angle_gamma   90.00
#
_symmetry.space_group_name_H-M   'P 1'
#
loop_
_entity.id
_entity.type
_entity.pdbx_description
1 polymer ?
#
loop_
_entity_poly.entity_id
_entity_poly.type
_entity_poly.pdbx_seq_one_letter_code
_entity_poly.pdbx_strand_id
1 'polypeptide(L)' 'ANFNKTYNGREEPLKRAAWEQNLLKIYEHNLMAAAGHHRYTLRDNDIADLNTRQYIKQL' A
#
# COMPACT_ATOMS: atom_id res chain seq x y z
N ALA A 1 13.18 2.16 8.89
CA ALA A 1 13.33 0.89 8.15
C ALA A 1 12.64 -0.22 8.95
N ASN A 2 11.31 -0.34 8.86
CA ASN A 2 10.52 -1.17 9.81
C ASN A 2 10.17 -2.58 9.32
N PHE A 3 10.51 -2.96 8.09
CA PHE A 3 10.07 -4.23 7.50
C PHE A 3 11.21 -5.12 6.97
N ASN A 4 12.47 -4.77 7.25
CA ASN A 4 13.66 -5.52 6.85
C ASN A 4 13.70 -5.94 5.36
N LYS A 5 13.08 -5.13 4.48
CA LYS A 5 13.01 -5.39 3.04
C LYS A 5 14.24 -4.80 2.36
N THR A 6 14.99 -5.65 1.69
CA THR A 6 16.09 -5.29 0.81
C THR A 6 15.61 -5.46 -0.62
N TYR A 7 15.56 -4.36 -1.37
CA TYR A 7 15.20 -4.39 -2.79
C TYR A 7 16.45 -4.22 -3.63
N ASN A 8 16.53 -4.94 -4.75
CA ASN A 8 17.57 -4.68 -5.73
C ASN A 8 17.31 -3.32 -6.38
N GLY A 9 18.36 -2.62 -6.85
CA GLY A 9 18.23 -1.25 -7.38
C GLY A 9 17.24 -1.08 -8.55
N ARG A 10 16.88 -2.16 -9.25
CA ARG A 10 15.84 -2.16 -10.31
C ARG A 10 14.41 -2.32 -9.78
N GLU A 11 14.24 -2.92 -8.61
CA GLU A 11 12.94 -3.23 -8.01
C GLU A 11 12.47 -2.11 -7.09
N GLU A 12 13.39 -1.39 -6.46
CA GLU A 12 13.09 -0.23 -5.60
C GLU A 12 12.13 0.79 -6.23
N PRO A 13 12.31 1.28 -7.48
CA PRO A 13 11.40 2.25 -8.07
C PRO A 13 9.99 1.67 -8.31
N LEU A 14 9.89 0.40 -8.72
CA LEU A 14 8.60 -0.28 -8.90
C LEU A 14 7.86 -0.47 -7.57
N LYS A 15 8.62 -0.82 -6.52
CA LYS A 15 8.10 -0.98 -5.16
C LYS A 15 7.67 0.36 -4.54
N ARG A 16 8.45 1.41 -4.76
CA ARG A 16 8.10 2.78 -4.34
C ARG A 16 6.82 3.26 -5.04
N ALA A 17 6.70 3.05 -6.35
CA ALA A 17 5.48 3.42 -7.08
C ALA A 17 4.23 2.66 -6.59
N ALA A 18 4.35 1.35 -6.31
CA ALA A 18 3.25 0.58 -5.73
C ALA A 18 2.87 1.07 -4.33
N TRP A 19 3.86 1.40 -3.50
CA TRP A 19 3.66 1.95 -2.17
C TRP A 19 2.94 3.31 -2.20
N GLU A 20 3.39 4.23 -3.06
CA GLU A 20 2.75 5.54 -3.24
C GLU A 20 1.29 5.41 -3.67
N GLN A 21 1.00 4.52 -4.63
CA GLN A 21 -0.38 4.26 -5.08
C GLN A 21 -1.27 3.71 -3.96
N ASN A 22 -0.73 2.81 -3.14
CA ASN A 22 -1.47 2.25 -2.01
C ASN A 22 -1.69 3.30 -0.91
N LEU A 23 -0.71 4.19 -0.68
CA LEU A 23 -0.86 5.29 0.28
C LEU A 23 -1.99 6.25 -0.13
N LEU A 24 -2.06 6.58 -1.43
CA LEU A 24 -3.10 7.45 -1.98
C LEU A 24 -4.50 6.85 -1.79
N LYS A 25 -4.64 5.54 -2.05
CA LYS A 25 -5.89 4.81 -1.79
C LYS A 25 -6.29 4.78 -0.32
N ILE A 26 -5.32 4.57 0.58
CA ILE A 26 -5.57 4.61 2.02
C ILE A 26 -6.09 6.00 2.41
N TYR A 27 -5.46 7.05 1.90
CA TYR A 27 -5.85 8.42 2.19
C TYR A 27 -7.25 8.74 1.66
N GLU A 28 -7.55 8.40 0.40
CA GLU A 28 -8.89 8.56 -0.18
C GLU A 28 -9.95 7.79 0.61
N HIS A 29 -9.68 6.55 0.98
CA HIS A 29 -10.60 5.74 1.77
C HIS A 29 -10.85 6.36 3.15
N ASN A 30 -9.80 6.86 3.81
CA ASN A 30 -9.92 7.48 5.13
C ASN A 30 -10.68 8.81 5.08
N LEU A 31 -10.54 9.59 3.99
CA LEU A 31 -11.38 10.76 3.76
C LEU A 31 -12.86 10.37 3.60
N MET A 32 -13.15 9.32 2.82
CA MET A 32 -14.51 8.81 2.66
C MET A 32 -15.07 8.23 3.97
N ALA A 33 -14.24 7.58 4.78
CA ALA A 33 -14.59 7.12 6.11
C ALA A 33 -14.95 8.28 7.05
N ALA A 34 -14.15 9.36 7.02
CA ALA A 34 -14.42 10.58 7.79
C ALA A 34 -15.72 11.28 7.34
N ALA A 35 -16.06 11.18 6.05
CA ALA A 35 -17.34 11.63 5.51
C ALA A 35 -18.53 10.69 5.83
N GLY A 36 -18.28 9.58 6.55
CA GLY A 36 -19.31 8.64 6.97
C GLY A 36 -19.67 7.54 5.96
N HIS A 37 -18.98 7.47 4.82
CA HIS A 37 -19.22 6.43 3.79
C HIS A 37 -18.65 5.05 4.17
N HIS A 38 -17.66 5.02 5.08
CA HIS A 38 -17.05 3.79 5.57
C HIS A 38 -16.98 3.78 7.10
N ARG A 39 -17.14 2.59 7.69
CA ARG A 39 -17.10 2.37 9.15
C ARG A 39 -15.72 1.92 9.66
N TYR A 40 -14.75 1.82 8.75
CA TYR A 40 -13.39 1.40 9.06
C TYR A 40 -12.41 2.32 8.33
N THR A 41 -11.17 2.35 8.81
CA THR A 41 -10.07 3.08 8.22
C THR A 41 -9.00 2.11 7.76
N LEU A 42 -8.25 2.51 6.75
CA LEU A 42 -7.08 1.77 6.27
C LEU A 42 -5.81 2.41 6.82
N ARG A 43 -4.76 1.60 6.95
CA ARG A 43 -3.42 2.03 7.36
C ARG A 43 -2.38 1.32 6.51
N ASP A 44 -1.22 1.94 6.37
CA ASP A 44 -0.07 1.28 5.77
C ASP A 44 0.35 0.05 6.60
N ASN A 45 0.78 -0.99 5.89
CA ASN A 45 1.23 -2.25 6.47
C ASN A 45 2.44 -2.79 5.66
N ASP A 46 2.93 -3.94 6.08
CA ASP A 46 4.07 -4.62 5.48
C ASP A 46 3.80 -5.13 4.05
N ILE A 47 2.56 -5.14 3.58
CA ILE A 47 2.20 -5.49 2.19
C ILE A 47 1.94 -4.26 1.31
N ALA A 48 2.12 -3.04 1.83
CA ALA A 48 1.83 -1.81 1.10
C ALA A 48 2.74 -1.61 -0.14
N ASP A 49 3.89 -2.27 -0.23
CA ASP A 49 4.77 -2.28 -1.40
C ASP A 49 4.38 -3.31 -2.48
N LEU A 50 3.33 -4.12 -2.23
CA LEU A 50 2.82 -5.07 -3.21
C LEU A 50 1.83 -4.39 -4.16
N ASN A 51 1.97 -4.67 -5.44
CA ASN A 51 0.90 -4.37 -6.38
C ASN A 51 -0.22 -5.44 -6.27
N THR A 52 -1.44 -5.12 -6.72
CA THR A 52 -2.59 -6.03 -6.66
C THR A 52 -2.32 -7.41 -7.27
N ARG A 53 -1.57 -7.47 -8.38
CA ARG A 53 -1.21 -8.71 -9.07
C ARG A 53 -0.19 -9.53 -8.28
N GLN A 54 0.75 -8.89 -7.60
CA GLN A 54 1.72 -9.55 -6.72
C GLN A 54 1.03 -10.11 -5.48
N TYR A 55 0.11 -9.35 -4.90
CA TYR A 55 -0.72 -9.81 -3.78
C TYR A 55 -1.56 -11.05 -4.16
N ILE A 56 -2.25 -11.01 -5.32
CA ILE A 56 -3.03 -12.15 -5.82
C ILE A 56 -2.15 -13.38 -6.12
N LYS A 57 -0.90 -13.17 -6.54
CA LYS A 57 0.04 -14.27 -6.84
C LYS A 57 0.68 -14.88 -5.58
N GLN A 58 0.56 -14.20 -4.43
CA GLN A 58 1.02 -14.68 -3.12
C GLN A 58 -0.09 -15.33 -2.29
N LEU A 59 -1.35 -15.27 -2.75
CA LEU A 59 -2.46 -16.08 -2.25
C LEU A 59 -2.38 -17.50 -2.84
#